data_AF-A0A2G9I847-F1
#
_entry.id   AF-A0A2G9I847-F1
#
_cell.length_a   1.000
_cell.length_b   1.000
_cell.length_c   1.000
_cell.angle_alpha   90.00
_cell.angle_beta   90.00
_cell.angle_gamma   90.00
#
_symmetry.space_group_name_H-M   'P 1'
#
loop_
_entity.id
_entity.type
_entity.pdbx_description
1 polymer ?
#
loop_
_entity_poly.entity_id
_entity_poly.type
_entity_poly.pdbx_seq_one_letter_code
_entity_poly.pdbx_strand_id
1 'polypeptide(L)'
;MRWGSGAGRKTMVATTVLLFILSGPVKVITYLLFHGLLGLTMGTFWRLKTSWGASVFPCSLVRARGALSNAVIASYLIRENILALMNFNSSTSIYQSSHAQYQTIYLTSTFWLLLLNFGFFVFLLHLLYAIFFTGLGMKSELRLPKWLEAAI
;
A
#
# COMPACT_ATOMS: atom_id res chain seq x y z
N MET A 1 -6.90 -16.26 -7.50
CA MET A 1 -6.37 -17.52 -6.91
C MET A 1 -6.80 -18.80 -7.65
N ARG A 2 -7.25 -18.72 -8.93
CA ARG A 2 -7.61 -19.90 -9.75
C ARG A 2 -6.46 -20.87 -10.05
N TRP A 3 -5.21 -20.38 -10.04
CA TRP A 3 -4.00 -21.16 -10.35
C TRP A 3 -3.03 -21.26 -9.14
N GLY A 4 -3.53 -21.01 -7.93
CA GLY A 4 -2.76 -21.08 -6.69
C GLY A 4 -1.79 -19.92 -6.45
N SER A 5 -1.22 -19.88 -5.23
CA SER A 5 -0.22 -18.88 -4.80
C SER A 5 1.06 -18.88 -5.65
N GLY A 6 1.37 -20.03 -6.28
CA GLY A 6 2.51 -20.16 -7.19
C GLY A 6 2.38 -19.27 -8.43
N ALA A 7 1.19 -19.14 -9.01
CA ALA A 7 0.99 -18.31 -10.19
C ALA A 7 1.17 -16.81 -9.88
N GLY A 8 0.65 -16.34 -8.74
CA GLY A 8 0.80 -14.94 -8.32
C GLY A 8 2.25 -14.55 -8.03
N ARG A 9 3.06 -15.46 -7.47
CA ARG A 9 4.50 -15.21 -7.29
C ARG A 9 5.23 -15.13 -8.63
N LYS A 10 4.91 -16.02 -9.57
CA LYS A 10 5.52 -16.04 -10.91
C LYS A 10 5.18 -14.78 -11.71
N THR A 11 3.94 -14.29 -11.67
CA THR A 11 3.57 -13.04 -12.33
C THR A 11 4.25 -11.84 -11.69
N MET A 12 4.35 -11.80 -10.36
CA MET A 12 5.07 -10.74 -9.66
C MET A 12 6.55 -10.70 -10.07
N VAL A 13 7.23 -11.86 -10.12
CA VAL A 13 8.63 -11.96 -10.58
C VAL A 13 8.76 -11.54 -12.04
N ALA A 14 7.87 -12.00 -12.93
CA ALA A 14 7.90 -11.62 -14.34
C ALA A 14 7.74 -10.10 -14.53
N THR A 15 6.77 -9.47 -13.87
CA THR A 15 6.57 -8.02 -13.93
C THR A 15 7.76 -7.26 -13.33
N THR A 16 8.37 -7.79 -12.28
CA THR A 16 9.57 -7.21 -11.65
C THR A 16 10.75 -7.19 -12.63
N VAL A 17 11.00 -8.32 -13.30
CA VAL A 17 12.08 -8.44 -14.29
C VAL A 17 11.81 -7.54 -15.50
N LEU A 18 10.56 -7.48 -15.98
CA LEU A 18 10.15 -6.57 -17.05
C LEU A 18 10.40 -5.10 -16.68
N LEU A 19 9.91 -4.67 -15.52
CA LEU A 19 10.12 -3.30 -15.05
C LEU A 19 11.61 -2.98 -14.82
N PHE A 20 12.41 -3.98 -14.47
CA PHE A 20 13.85 -3.82 -14.28
C PHE A 20 14.54 -3.50 -15.59
N ILE A 21 14.23 -4.27 -16.62
CA ILE A 21 14.79 -4.11 -17.96
C ILE A 21 14.32 -2.78 -18.58
N LEU A 22 13.04 -2.42 -18.40
CA LEU A 22 12.42 -1.27 -19.08
C LEU A 22 12.61 0.08 -18.36
N SER A 23 12.66 0.09 -17.03
CA SER A 23 12.56 1.34 -16.25
C SER A 23 13.61 1.48 -15.14
N GLY A 24 14.54 0.53 -15.05
CA GLY A 24 15.65 0.59 -14.12
C GLY A 24 15.32 0.17 -12.68
N PRO A 25 16.36 0.09 -11.83
CA PRO A 25 16.29 -0.53 -10.50
C PRO A 25 15.34 0.20 -9.53
N VAL A 26 15.29 1.53 -9.60
CA VAL A 26 14.50 2.37 -8.66
C VAL A 26 13.00 2.12 -8.80
N LYS A 27 12.51 2.02 -10.04
CA LYS A 27 11.08 1.84 -10.30
C LYS A 27 10.60 0.44 -9.93
N VAL A 28 11.46 -0.56 -10.08
CA VAL A 28 11.19 -1.94 -9.67
C VAL A 28 11.05 -2.07 -8.17
N ILE A 29 11.98 -1.46 -7.43
CA ILE A 29 11.95 -1.48 -5.96
C ILE A 29 10.66 -0.82 -5.48
N THR A 30 10.35 0.37 -6.00
CA THR A 30 9.08 1.05 -5.71
C THR A 30 7.87 0.14 -6.00
N TYR A 31 7.82 -0.47 -7.19
CA TYR A 31 6.72 -1.35 -7.56
C TYR A 31 6.59 -2.58 -6.66
N LEU A 32 7.70 -3.24 -6.33
CA LEU A 32 7.71 -4.41 -5.44
C LEU A 32 7.24 -4.05 -4.03
N LEU A 33 7.70 -2.92 -3.50
CA LEU A 33 7.35 -2.48 -2.14
C LEU A 33 5.89 -2.04 -2.03
N PHE A 34 5.39 -1.29 -3.02
CA PHE A 34 4.03 -0.76 -2.97
C PHE A 34 2.95 -1.75 -3.45
N HIS A 35 3.24 -2.52 -4.48
CA HIS A 35 2.25 -3.39 -5.14
C HIS A 35 2.52 -4.87 -4.90
N GLY A 36 3.78 -5.30 -4.98
CA GLY A 36 4.17 -6.70 -4.78
C GLY A 36 3.88 -7.18 -3.35
N LEU A 37 4.37 -6.45 -2.35
CA LEU A 37 4.18 -6.80 -0.94
C LEU A 37 2.70 -6.74 -0.53
N LEU A 38 1.98 -5.69 -0.95
CA LEU A 38 0.54 -5.54 -0.71
C LEU A 38 -0.24 -6.70 -1.33
N GLY A 39 0.03 -7.03 -2.59
CA GLY A 39 -0.62 -8.12 -3.31
C GLY A 39 -0.37 -9.50 -2.69
N LEU A 40 0.86 -9.74 -2.20
CA LEU A 40 1.18 -10.96 -1.46
C LEU A 40 0.39 -11.04 -0.15
N THR A 41 0.35 -9.95 0.63
CA THR A 41 -0.38 -9.92 1.91
C THR A 41 -1.88 -10.11 1.73
N MET A 42 -2.51 -9.46 0.76
CA MET A 42 -3.91 -9.70 0.43
C MET A 42 -4.15 -11.15 -0.02
N GLY A 43 -3.31 -11.67 -0.92
CA GLY A 43 -3.41 -13.05 -1.39
C GLY A 43 -3.26 -14.08 -0.27
N THR A 44 -2.44 -13.80 0.75
CA THR A 44 -2.35 -14.66 1.95
C THR A 44 -3.57 -14.56 2.84
N PHE A 45 -4.11 -13.36 3.08
CA PHE A 45 -5.31 -13.17 3.91
C PHE A 45 -6.56 -13.80 3.29
N TRP A 46 -6.69 -13.73 1.97
CA TRP A 46 -7.77 -14.42 1.25
C TRP A 46 -7.64 -15.93 1.34
N ARG A 47 -6.42 -16.49 1.28
CA ARG A 47 -6.21 -17.93 1.46
C ARG A 47 -6.58 -18.40 2.86
N LEU A 48 -6.34 -17.56 3.85
CA LEU A 48 -6.67 -17.84 5.25
C LEU A 48 -8.16 -17.59 5.58
N LYS A 49 -8.99 -17.24 4.58
CA LYS A 49 -10.41 -16.88 4.74
C LYS A 49 -10.66 -15.92 5.91
N THR A 50 -9.72 -15.01 6.15
CA THR A 50 -9.81 -14.03 7.24
C THR A 50 -10.97 -13.06 6.97
N SER A 51 -11.60 -12.56 8.04
CA SER A 51 -12.69 -11.60 7.91
C SER A 51 -12.22 -10.33 7.20
N TRP A 52 -13.06 -9.82 6.30
CA TRP A 52 -12.74 -8.70 5.43
C TRP A 52 -12.24 -7.45 6.17
N GLY A 53 -12.88 -7.09 7.30
CA GLY A 53 -12.43 -5.96 8.12
C GLY A 53 -11.07 -6.18 8.78
N ALA A 54 -10.76 -7.42 9.17
CA ALA A 54 -9.50 -7.77 9.82
C ALA A 54 -8.32 -7.84 8.85
N SER A 55 -8.54 -7.97 7.53
CA SER A 55 -7.47 -7.93 6.53
C SER A 55 -7.11 -6.51 6.07
N VAL A 56 -8.05 -5.55 6.16
CA VAL A 56 -7.83 -4.16 5.74
C VAL A 56 -6.79 -3.46 6.60
N PHE A 57 -6.87 -3.62 7.93
CA PHE A 57 -5.93 -3.01 8.87
C PHE A 57 -4.46 -3.44 8.65
N PRO A 58 -4.12 -4.76 8.64
CA PRO A 58 -2.76 -5.19 8.39
C PRO A 58 -2.29 -4.87 6.97
N CYS A 59 -3.15 -4.89 5.95
CA CYS A 59 -2.78 -4.47 4.59
C CYS A 59 -2.42 -2.97 4.53
N SER A 60 -3.15 -2.13 5.26
CA SER A 60 -2.84 -0.70 5.37
C SER A 60 -1.48 -0.47 6.04
N LEU A 61 -1.18 -1.22 7.11
CA LEU A 61 0.11 -1.18 7.80
C LEU A 61 1.26 -1.60 6.87
N VAL A 62 1.07 -2.67 6.10
CA VAL A 62 2.05 -3.17 5.13
C VAL A 62 2.33 -2.11 4.07
N ARG A 63 1.30 -1.39 3.61
CA ARG A 63 1.46 -0.30 2.65
C ARG A 63 2.23 0.89 3.23
N ALA A 64 1.94 1.27 4.47
CA ALA A 64 2.66 2.32 5.16
C ALA A 64 4.15 1.94 5.34
N ARG A 65 4.45 0.69 5.71
CA ARG A 65 5.83 0.18 5.77
C ARG A 65 6.51 0.18 4.40
N GLY A 66 5.80 -0.22 3.34
CA GLY A 66 6.30 -0.18 1.96
C GLY A 66 6.68 1.25 1.53
N ALA A 67 5.88 2.24 1.89
CA ALA A 67 6.18 3.65 1.61
C ALA A 67 7.44 4.13 2.35
N LEU A 68 7.56 3.79 3.64
CA LEU A 68 8.72 4.16 4.45
C LEU A 68 10.01 3.52 3.93
N SER A 69 9.98 2.20 3.66
CA SER A 69 11.12 1.49 3.11
C SER A 69 11.51 2.03 1.73
N ASN A 70 10.54 2.41 0.90
CA ASN A 70 10.83 3.03 -0.39
C ASN A 70 11.54 4.37 -0.24
N ALA A 71 11.11 5.22 0.70
CA ALA A 71 11.76 6.49 0.98
C ALA A 71 13.22 6.31 1.45
N VAL A 72 13.48 5.32 2.31
CA VAL A 72 14.85 4.99 2.77
C VAL A 72 15.72 4.50 1.63
N ILE A 73 15.20 3.59 0.78
CA ILE A 73 15.97 3.04 -0.34
C ILE A 73 16.23 4.11 -1.41
N ALA A 74 15.24 4.96 -1.70
CA ALA A 74 15.41 6.09 -2.60
C ALA A 74 16.47 7.07 -2.07
N SER A 75 16.47 7.35 -0.75
CA SER A 75 17.50 8.16 -0.11
C SER A 75 18.91 7.58 -0.25
N TYR A 76 19.04 6.27 -0.11
CA TYR A 76 20.32 5.59 -0.33
C TYR A 76 20.77 5.65 -1.80
N LEU A 77 19.86 5.41 -2.75
CA LEU A 77 20.16 5.39 -4.19
C LEU A 77 20.51 6.77 -4.76
N ILE A 78 19.80 7.81 -4.35
CA ILE A 78 20.02 9.20 -4.80
C ILE A 78 21.20 9.82 -4.06
N ARG A 79 21.71 9.15 -3.00
CA ARG A 79 22.79 9.63 -2.13
C ARG A 79 22.47 10.95 -1.43
N GLU A 80 21.19 11.27 -1.34
CA GLU A 80 20.65 12.43 -0.66
C GLU A 80 19.75 12.00 0.48
N ASN A 81 19.73 12.77 1.57
CA ASN A 81 18.81 12.52 2.66
C ASN A 81 17.43 13.08 2.32
N ILE A 82 16.65 12.31 1.55
CA ILE A 82 15.28 12.67 1.14
C ILE A 82 14.40 12.94 2.37
N LEU A 83 14.63 12.25 3.50
CA LEU A 83 13.91 12.50 4.75
C LEU A 83 14.30 13.84 5.38
N ALA A 84 15.58 14.20 5.35
CA ALA A 84 16.04 15.52 5.78
C ALA A 84 15.55 16.63 4.84
N LEU A 85 15.50 16.38 3.53
CA LEU A 85 14.90 17.30 2.55
C LEU A 85 13.40 17.49 2.82
N MET A 86 12.67 16.42 3.11
CA MET A 86 11.24 16.48 3.45
C MET A 86 11.01 17.27 4.75
N ASN A 87 11.86 17.06 5.76
CA ASN A 87 11.86 17.82 7.02
C ASN A 87 12.27 19.28 6.83
N PHE A 88 13.24 19.57 5.96
CA PHE A 88 13.67 20.93 5.65
C PHE A 88 12.57 21.71 4.92
N ASN A 89 11.96 21.12 3.89
CA ASN A 89 10.85 21.73 3.14
C ASN A 89 9.61 21.95 4.01
N SER A 90 9.31 21.03 4.92
CA SER A 90 8.22 21.24 5.89
C SER A 90 8.59 22.35 6.88
N SER A 91 9.83 22.39 7.37
CA SER A 91 10.28 23.47 8.25
C SER A 91 10.24 24.84 7.57
N THR A 92 10.69 24.99 6.32
CA THR A 92 10.62 26.27 5.58
C THR A 92 9.18 26.71 5.28
N SER A 93 8.28 25.77 5.00
CA SER A 93 6.84 26.05 4.89
C SER A 93 6.25 26.51 6.24
N ILE A 94 6.68 25.89 7.34
CA ILE A 94 6.25 26.21 8.71
C ILE A 94 6.82 27.55 9.19
N TYR A 95 8.05 27.92 8.78
CA TYR A 95 8.64 29.22 9.11
C TYR A 95 7.87 30.40 8.51
N GLN A 96 7.12 30.20 7.42
CA GLN A 96 6.21 31.22 6.88
C GLN A 96 4.89 31.34 7.67
N SER A 97 4.57 30.35 8.49
CA SER A 97 3.39 30.31 9.36
C SER A 97 3.82 30.15 10.82
N SER A 98 4.34 31.25 11.38
CA SER A 98 4.76 31.50 12.75
C SER A 98 4.28 30.51 13.84
N HIS A 99 5.21 30.14 14.73
CA HIS A 99 5.11 29.46 16.04
C HIS A 99 5.34 27.92 16.05
N ALA A 100 6.36 27.51 16.82
CA ALA A 100 6.81 26.13 17.00
C ALA A 100 5.72 25.15 17.51
N GLN A 101 4.62 25.63 18.10
CA GLN A 101 3.49 24.78 18.49
C GLN A 101 2.72 24.20 17.29
N TYR A 102 2.70 24.88 16.14
CA TYR A 102 1.99 24.40 14.96
C TYR A 102 2.72 23.27 14.24
N GLN A 103 4.03 23.11 14.45
CA GLN A 103 4.84 22.06 13.81
C GLN A 103 4.41 20.66 14.26
N THR A 104 4.22 20.45 15.56
CA THR A 104 3.77 19.15 16.10
C THR A 104 2.36 18.82 15.64
N ILE A 105 1.47 19.81 15.57
CA ILE A 105 0.09 19.65 15.12
C ILE A 105 0.05 19.31 13.62
N TYR A 106 0.84 19.99 12.79
CA TYR A 106 0.93 19.71 11.36
C TYR A 106 1.47 18.32 11.08
N LEU A 107 2.60 17.95 11.70
CA LEU A 107 3.22 16.62 11.53
C LEU A 107 2.26 15.50 11.94
N THR A 108 1.55 15.67 13.07
CA THR A 108 0.56 14.69 13.54
C THR A 108 -0.64 14.61 12.60
N SER A 109 -1.12 15.76 12.11
CA SER A 109 -2.26 15.82 11.18
C SER A 109 -1.91 15.20 9.82
N THR A 110 -0.74 15.50 9.26
CA THR A 110 -0.25 14.91 8.01
C THR A 110 -0.06 13.40 8.15
N PHE A 111 0.46 12.92 9.28
CA PHE A 111 0.59 11.49 9.55
C PHE A 111 -0.78 10.78 9.59
N TRP A 112 -1.77 11.37 10.26
CA TRP A 112 -3.12 10.83 10.32
C TRP A 112 -3.81 10.81 8.95
N LEU A 113 -3.67 11.90 8.17
CA LEU A 113 -4.19 11.98 6.80
C LEU A 113 -3.56 10.94 5.87
N LEU A 114 -2.25 10.69 6.01
CA LEU A 114 -1.55 9.68 5.22
C LEU A 114 -2.04 8.26 5.57
N LEU A 115 -2.22 7.96 6.87
CA LEU A 115 -2.82 6.68 7.30
C LEU A 115 -4.25 6.51 6.77
N LEU A 116 -5.06 7.58 6.83
CA LEU A 116 -6.42 7.57 6.30
C LEU A 116 -6.41 7.32 4.78
N ASN A 117 -5.50 7.97 4.04
CA ASN A 117 -5.35 7.78 2.60
C ASN A 117 -4.99 6.33 2.24
N PHE A 118 -4.01 5.74 2.95
CA PHE A 118 -3.64 4.34 2.73
C PHE A 118 -4.78 3.38 3.10
N GLY A 119 -5.49 3.65 4.20
CA GLY A 119 -6.66 2.90 4.60
C GLY A 119 -7.77 2.93 3.54
N PHE A 120 -8.13 4.12 3.06
CA PHE A 120 -9.16 4.30 2.04
C PHE A 120 -8.80 3.59 0.74
N PHE A 121 -7.56 3.73 0.28
CA PHE A 121 -7.13 3.05 -0.93
C PHE A 121 -7.20 1.52 -0.78
N VAL A 122 -6.73 0.98 0.34
CA VAL A 122 -6.77 -0.47 0.59
C VAL A 122 -8.21 -0.98 0.71
N PHE A 123 -9.10 -0.17 1.29
CA PHE A 123 -10.54 -0.42 1.36
C PHE A 123 -11.18 -0.46 -0.03
N LEU A 124 -10.96 0.56 -0.85
CA LEU A 124 -11.41 0.64 -2.24
C LEU A 124 -10.89 -0.55 -3.07
N LEU A 125 -9.63 -0.92 -2.87
CA LEU A 125 -9.05 -2.07 -3.56
C LEU A 125 -9.74 -3.38 -3.16
N HIS A 126 -10.00 -3.59 -1.86
CA HIS A 126 -10.76 -4.76 -1.38
C HIS A 126 -12.20 -4.78 -1.92
N LEU A 127 -12.85 -3.62 -2.06
CA LEU A 127 -14.20 -3.50 -2.61
C LEU A 127 -14.20 -3.82 -4.11
N LEU A 128 -13.25 -3.28 -4.86
CA LEU A 128 -13.08 -3.58 -6.29
C LEU A 128 -12.84 -5.09 -6.50
N TYR A 129 -11.97 -5.70 -5.70
CA TYR A 129 -11.73 -7.15 -5.77
C TYR A 129 -12.98 -7.97 -5.42
N ALA A 130 -13.76 -7.56 -4.43
CA ALA A 130 -15.03 -8.22 -4.10
C ALA A 130 -15.98 -8.24 -5.32
N ILE A 131 -16.13 -7.10 -6.00
CA ILE A 131 -16.96 -6.97 -7.21
C ILE A 131 -16.44 -7.83 -8.37
N PHE A 132 -15.12 -7.85 -8.60
CA PHE A 132 -14.55 -8.73 -9.62
C PHE A 132 -14.72 -10.21 -9.29
N PHE A 133 -14.56 -10.60 -8.03
CA PHE A 133 -14.73 -12.00 -7.63
C PHE A 133 -16.18 -12.48 -7.71
N THR A 134 -17.15 -11.62 -7.40
CA THR A 134 -18.58 -11.93 -7.59
C THR A 134 -18.94 -12.00 -9.07
N GLY A 135 -18.42 -11.10 -9.91
CA GLY A 135 -18.59 -11.15 -11.37
C GLY A 135 -17.96 -12.39 -12.03
N LEU A 136 -16.91 -12.96 -11.43
CA LEU A 136 -16.26 -14.20 -11.88
C LEU A 136 -16.86 -15.48 -11.27
N GLY A 137 -17.93 -15.38 -10.48
CA GLY A 137 -18.63 -16.54 -9.88
C GLY A 137 -17.87 -17.23 -8.73
N MET A 138 -16.77 -16.66 -8.23
CA MET A 138 -15.94 -17.26 -7.18
C MET A 138 -16.30 -16.71 -5.79
N LYS A 139 -17.57 -16.82 -5.39
CA LYS A 139 -18.09 -16.29 -4.11
C LYS A 139 -17.52 -17.01 -2.87
N SER A 140 -16.92 -18.19 -3.01
CA SER A 140 -16.52 -19.09 -1.91
C SER A 140 -15.14 -18.79 -1.27
N GLU A 141 -14.34 -17.92 -1.89
CA GLU A 141 -12.97 -17.62 -1.46
C GLU A 141 -12.90 -16.44 -0.48
N LEU A 142 -13.90 -15.56 -0.44
CA LEU A 142 -13.92 -14.38 0.45
C LEU A 142 -15.09 -14.44 1.45
N ARG A 143 -14.78 -14.25 2.74
CA ARG A 143 -15.79 -14.04 3.78
C ARG A 143 -16.21 -12.57 3.76
N LEU A 144 -17.17 -12.25 2.90
CA LEU A 144 -17.70 -10.89 2.70
C LEU A 144 -18.45 -10.41 3.95
N PRO A 145 -18.43 -9.11 4.26
CA PRO A 145 -19.28 -8.56 5.30
C PRO A 145 -20.75 -8.54 4.84
N LYS A 146 -21.67 -8.80 5.78
CA LYS A 146 -23.11 -8.98 5.50
C LYS A 146 -23.76 -7.82 4.72
N TRP A 147 -23.28 -6.59 4.91
CA TRP A 147 -23.76 -5.41 4.19
C TRP A 147 -23.40 -5.43 2.69
N LEU A 148 -22.26 -6.02 2.34
CA LEU A 148 -21.78 -6.12 0.96
C LEU A 148 -22.40 -7.34 0.26
N GLU A 149 -22.65 -8.42 1.00
CA GLU A 149 -23.43 -9.57 0.52
C GLU A 149 -24.90 -9.21 0.24
N ALA A 150 -25.47 -8.29 1.01
CA ALA A 150 -26.83 -7.78 0.75
C ALA A 150 -26.92 -6.85 -0.49
N ALA A 151 -25.78 -6.33 -0.97
CA ALA A 151 -25.72 -5.36 -2.05
C ALA A 151 -25.29 -5.96 -3.41
N ILE A 152 -24.83 -7.22 -3.45
CA ILE A 152 -24.31 -7.91 -4.65
C ILE A 152 -25.01 -9.26 -4.85
#